data_AF-A0A521FKM1-F1
#
_entry.id   AF-A0A521FKM1-F1
#
_cell.length_a   1.000
_cell.length_b   1.000
_cell.length_c   1.000
_cell.angle_alpha   90.00
_cell.angle_beta   90.00
_cell.angle_gamma   90.00
#
_symmetry.space_group_name_H-M   'P 1'
#
loop_
_entity.id
_entity.type
_entity.pdbx_description
1 polymer ?
#
loop_
_entity_poly.entity_id
_entity_poly.type
_entity_poly.pdbx_seq_one_letter_code
_entity_poly.pdbx_strand_id
1 'polypeptide(L)'
;DLTLFKLVSDVLASGMSVTQAIKIDARKEYRSHAKMDEIDETSLEQVAAAHDALDLSWLDDTRAPADQFAAFRALEAGEKAKLVAFATASTTQSCFARDRQRDNLMHAFEIEIMPDIRAHWAPNAALFNRFKKAWLLKILGEDLGLTQEAVTLASSSKKEIVAFCDKLFAEPFATLTDAQRAAVAAWCPPMMQTAGIAFDEAEPIAETPEPDGEVAQAA
;
A
#
# COMPACT_ATOMS: atom_id res chain seq x y z
N ASP A 1 7.97 -30.80 -7.18
CA ASP A 1 7.42 -30.54 -8.53
C ASP A 1 5.89 -30.49 -8.59
N LEU A 2 5.13 -31.57 -8.37
CA LEU A 2 3.65 -31.52 -8.53
C LEU A 2 2.96 -30.50 -7.60
N THR A 3 3.28 -30.55 -6.30
CA THR A 3 2.82 -29.58 -5.29
C THR A 3 3.20 -28.14 -5.67
N LEU A 4 4.40 -27.98 -6.23
CA LEU A 4 4.94 -26.68 -6.63
C LEU A 4 4.23 -26.12 -7.86
N PHE A 5 4.05 -26.96 -8.86
CA PHE A 5 3.31 -26.67 -10.07
C PHE A 5 1.88 -26.26 -9.74
N LYS A 6 1.17 -27.02 -8.90
CA LYS A 6 -0.17 -26.65 -8.42
C LYS A 6 -0.19 -25.26 -7.78
N LEU A 7 0.70 -25.00 -6.83
CA LEU A 7 0.80 -23.72 -6.13
C LEU A 7 1.05 -22.55 -7.09
N VAL A 8 2.03 -22.68 -7.98
CA VAL A 8 2.42 -21.63 -8.93
C VAL A 8 1.32 -21.41 -9.97
N SER A 9 0.73 -22.47 -10.54
CA SER A 9 -0.35 -22.36 -11.52
C SER A 9 -1.61 -21.70 -10.94
N ASP A 10 -2.00 -22.01 -9.71
CA ASP A 10 -3.19 -21.38 -9.10
C ASP A 10 -3.06 -19.86 -8.92
N VAL A 11 -1.82 -19.36 -8.77
CA VAL A 11 -1.53 -17.94 -8.52
C VAL A 11 -1.22 -17.18 -9.81
N LEU A 12 -0.44 -17.78 -10.71
CA LEU A 12 -0.01 -17.14 -11.96
C LEU A 12 -0.99 -17.35 -13.12
N ALA A 13 -1.69 -18.49 -13.19
CA ALA A 13 -2.55 -18.82 -14.31
C ALA A 13 -4.01 -18.52 -13.97
N SER A 14 -4.56 -17.45 -14.56
CA SER A 14 -5.97 -17.12 -14.40
C SER A 14 -6.85 -18.22 -15.00
N GLY A 15 -7.70 -18.85 -14.18
CA GLY A 15 -8.71 -19.82 -14.63
C GLY A 15 -8.22 -21.27 -14.78
N MET A 16 -6.96 -21.58 -14.48
CA MET A 16 -6.45 -22.95 -14.51
C MET A 16 -6.71 -23.67 -13.18
N SER A 17 -7.47 -24.77 -13.20
CA SER A 17 -7.62 -25.68 -12.05
C SER A 17 -6.94 -27.01 -12.36
N VAL A 18 -5.69 -27.18 -11.90
CA VAL A 18 -4.84 -28.34 -12.23
C VAL A 18 -5.41 -29.66 -11.69
N THR A 19 -5.88 -29.70 -10.43
CA THR A 19 -6.52 -30.88 -9.83
C THR A 19 -7.18 -30.54 -8.49
N GLN A 20 -8.26 -31.25 -8.14
CA GLN A 20 -8.90 -31.22 -6.81
C GLN A 20 -8.46 -32.38 -5.90
N ALA A 21 -7.67 -33.34 -6.42
CA ALA A 21 -7.27 -34.55 -5.69
C ALA A 21 -6.27 -34.27 -4.56
N ILE A 22 -5.56 -33.13 -4.63
CA ILE A 22 -4.65 -32.64 -3.59
C ILE A 22 -5.09 -31.22 -3.25
N LYS A 23 -5.50 -31.00 -1.99
CA LYS A 23 -5.97 -29.68 -1.55
C LYS A 23 -4.77 -28.79 -1.22
N ILE A 24 -4.45 -27.89 -2.15
CA ILE A 24 -3.56 -26.76 -1.98
C ILE A 24 -4.31 -25.58 -2.61
N ASP A 25 -4.71 -24.63 -1.78
CA ASP A 25 -5.45 -23.45 -2.18
C ASP A 25 -4.54 -22.24 -1.98
N ALA A 26 -4.08 -21.65 -3.09
CA ALA A 26 -3.43 -20.36 -3.11
C ALA A 26 -4.18 -19.46 -4.07
N ARG A 27 -4.44 -18.22 -3.66
CA ARG A 27 -5.11 -17.23 -4.49
C ARG A 27 -4.32 -15.95 -4.42
N LYS A 28 -4.21 -15.28 -5.56
CA LYS A 28 -3.68 -13.92 -5.60
C LYS A 28 -4.53 -13.07 -4.67
N GLU A 29 -3.88 -12.37 -3.73
CA GLU A 29 -4.60 -11.48 -2.83
C GLU A 29 -5.05 -10.26 -3.62
N TYR A 30 -6.36 -10.00 -3.60
CA TYR A 30 -6.95 -8.80 -4.21
C TYR A 30 -7.20 -7.77 -3.12
N ARG A 31 -6.71 -6.54 -3.33
CA ARG A 31 -7.10 -5.41 -2.49
C ARG A 31 -8.54 -5.01 -2.85
N SER A 32 -9.52 -5.40 -2.03
CA SER A 32 -10.93 -5.05 -2.25
C SER A 32 -11.23 -3.55 -2.07
N HIS A 33 -10.34 -2.80 -1.40
CA HIS A 33 -10.59 -1.41 -1.00
C HIS A 33 -9.56 -0.39 -1.51
N ALA A 34 -8.45 -0.82 -2.12
CA ALA A 34 -7.49 0.11 -2.72
C ALA A 34 -7.82 0.27 -4.21
N LYS A 35 -8.09 1.50 -4.66
CA LYS A 35 -8.24 1.71 -6.09
C LYS A 35 -6.87 1.61 -6.76
N MET A 36 -6.79 0.92 -7.90
CA MET A 36 -5.52 0.68 -8.58
C MET A 36 -4.85 1.95 -9.10
N ASP A 37 -5.62 3.00 -9.39
CA ASP A 37 -5.14 4.33 -9.78
C ASP A 37 -4.56 5.14 -8.60
N GLU A 38 -4.77 4.68 -7.36
CA GLU A 38 -4.18 5.26 -6.14
C GLU A 38 -2.87 4.55 -5.74
N ILE A 39 -2.44 3.53 -6.48
CA ILE A 39 -1.16 2.84 -6.28
C ILE A 39 -0.09 3.58 -7.09
N ASP A 40 1.06 3.83 -6.46
CA ASP A 40 2.23 4.39 -7.11
C ASP A 40 2.62 3.59 -8.38
N GLU A 41 2.73 4.28 -9.50
CA GLU A 41 3.01 3.69 -10.82
C GLU A 41 4.35 2.95 -10.82
N THR A 42 5.35 3.50 -10.12
CA THR A 42 6.67 2.87 -9.96
C THR A 42 6.56 1.48 -9.33
N SER A 43 5.73 1.33 -8.30
CA SER A 43 5.48 0.06 -7.64
C SER A 43 4.81 -0.97 -8.57
N LEU A 44 3.89 -0.51 -9.43
CA LEU A 44 3.25 -1.37 -10.44
C LEU A 44 4.25 -1.83 -11.51
N GLU A 45 5.09 -0.91 -11.99
CA GLU A 45 6.15 -1.20 -12.96
C GLU A 45 7.18 -2.20 -12.41
N GLN A 46 7.57 -2.06 -11.14
CA GLN A 46 8.50 -3.01 -10.50
C GLN A 46 7.92 -4.42 -10.40
N VAL A 47 6.64 -4.55 -10.04
CA VAL A 47 5.95 -5.85 -10.00
C VAL A 47 5.82 -6.43 -11.40
N ALA A 48 5.51 -5.60 -12.41
CA ALA A 48 5.46 -6.03 -13.81
C ALA A 48 6.83 -6.51 -14.29
N ALA A 49 7.91 -5.78 -14.02
CA ALA A 49 9.26 -6.18 -14.37
C ALA A 49 9.67 -7.51 -13.70
N ALA A 50 9.30 -7.72 -12.44
CA ALA A 50 9.53 -8.97 -11.74
C ALA A 50 8.74 -10.15 -12.36
N HIS A 51 7.52 -9.89 -12.83
CA HIS A 51 6.71 -10.87 -13.56
C HIS A 51 7.30 -11.19 -14.94
N ASP A 52 7.70 -10.16 -15.69
CA ASP A 52 8.24 -10.30 -17.05
C ASP A 52 9.60 -11.02 -17.08
N ALA A 53 10.32 -11.02 -15.95
CA ALA A 53 11.56 -11.77 -15.77
C ALA A 53 11.35 -13.28 -15.50
N LEU A 54 10.11 -13.74 -15.33
CA LEU A 54 9.79 -15.15 -15.10
C LEU A 54 9.82 -15.95 -16.41
N ASP A 55 10.41 -17.15 -16.38
CA ASP A 55 10.22 -18.12 -17.45
C ASP A 55 8.81 -18.75 -17.36
N LEU A 56 7.91 -18.20 -18.17
CA LEU A 56 6.53 -18.68 -18.31
C LEU A 56 6.32 -19.54 -19.57
N SER A 57 7.39 -19.98 -20.25
CA SER A 57 7.29 -20.77 -21.49
C SER A 57 6.61 -22.14 -21.31
N TRP A 58 6.50 -22.61 -20.06
CA TRP A 58 5.79 -23.83 -19.67
C TRP A 58 4.27 -23.64 -19.59
N LEU A 59 3.80 -22.40 -19.44
CA LEU A 59 2.40 -22.03 -19.27
C LEU A 59 1.79 -21.71 -20.64
N ASP A 60 1.37 -22.76 -21.34
CA ASP A 60 0.79 -22.69 -22.69
C ASP A 60 -0.60 -23.32 -22.69
N ASP A 61 -1.64 -22.48 -22.69
CA ASP A 61 -3.04 -22.90 -22.62
C ASP A 61 -3.50 -23.75 -23.82
N THR A 62 -2.70 -23.82 -24.88
CA THR A 62 -2.95 -24.73 -26.00
C THR A 62 -2.49 -26.17 -25.74
N ARG A 63 -1.67 -26.39 -24.69
CA ARG A 63 -1.17 -27.71 -24.28
C ARG A 63 -2.03 -28.32 -23.19
N ALA A 64 -2.09 -29.66 -23.19
CA ALA A 64 -2.72 -30.39 -22.10
C ALA A 64 -1.96 -30.15 -20.77
N PRO A 65 -2.65 -30.13 -19.61
CA PRO A 65 -2.02 -29.89 -18.31
C PRO A 65 -0.84 -30.82 -17.99
N ALA A 66 -0.87 -32.07 -18.48
CA ALA A 66 0.23 -33.02 -18.29
C ALA A 66 1.52 -32.60 -19.03
N ASP A 67 1.38 -32.01 -20.21
CA ASP A 67 2.51 -31.54 -21.02
C ASP A 67 3.07 -30.23 -20.45
N GLN A 68 2.21 -29.35 -19.95
CA GLN A 68 2.64 -28.16 -19.19
C GLN A 68 3.41 -28.57 -17.92
N PHE A 69 2.95 -29.59 -17.20
CA PHE A 69 3.68 -30.12 -16.04
C PHE A 69 5.04 -30.72 -16.43
N ALA A 70 5.12 -31.43 -17.56
CA ALA A 70 6.39 -31.95 -18.07
C ALA A 70 7.37 -30.81 -18.42
N ALA A 71 6.89 -29.76 -19.07
CA ALA A 71 7.68 -28.56 -19.37
C ALA A 71 8.13 -27.84 -18.09
N PHE A 72 7.24 -27.66 -17.12
CA PHE A 72 7.56 -27.08 -15.82
C PHE A 72 8.64 -27.89 -15.08
N ARG A 73 8.55 -29.23 -15.11
CA ARG A 73 9.57 -30.08 -14.49
C ARG A 73 10.95 -29.91 -15.13
N ALA A 74 11.01 -29.60 -16.42
CA ALA A 74 12.26 -29.40 -17.15
C ALA A 74 12.95 -28.07 -16.81
N LEU A 75 12.25 -27.11 -16.19
CA LEU A 75 12.86 -25.86 -15.74
C LEU A 75 13.99 -26.10 -14.74
N GLU A 76 15.02 -25.26 -14.82
CA GLU A 76 16.11 -25.24 -13.86
C GLU A 76 15.62 -24.85 -12.45
N ALA A 77 16.37 -25.27 -11.43
CA ALA A 77 16.01 -24.99 -10.04
C ALA A 77 15.91 -23.49 -9.72
N GLY A 78 16.76 -22.67 -10.37
CA GLY A 78 16.72 -21.21 -10.21
C GLY A 78 15.44 -20.59 -10.75
N GLU A 79 14.98 -21.01 -11.93
CA GLU A 79 13.74 -20.51 -12.53
C GLU A 79 12.51 -20.94 -11.72
N LYS A 80 12.49 -22.19 -11.23
CA LYS A 80 11.45 -22.64 -10.28
C LYS A 80 11.45 -21.80 -9.01
N ALA A 81 12.61 -21.42 -8.47
CA ALA A 81 12.70 -20.59 -7.28
C ALA A 81 12.14 -19.18 -7.49
N LYS A 82 12.39 -18.55 -8.64
CA LYS A 82 11.81 -17.25 -8.99
C LYS A 82 10.28 -17.31 -9.07
N LEU A 83 9.74 -18.34 -9.74
CA LEU A 83 8.30 -18.57 -9.83
C LEU A 83 7.66 -18.70 -8.44
N VAL A 84 8.30 -19.43 -7.52
CA VAL A 84 7.82 -19.61 -6.15
C VAL A 84 7.86 -18.32 -5.35
N ALA A 85 8.95 -17.56 -5.46
CA ALA A 85 9.09 -16.28 -4.78
C ALA A 85 7.98 -15.31 -5.23
N PHE A 86 7.75 -15.19 -6.54
CA PHE A 86 6.70 -14.34 -7.08
C PHE A 86 5.30 -14.81 -6.68
N ALA A 87 5.02 -16.13 -6.78
CA ALA A 87 3.73 -16.69 -6.39
C ALA A 87 3.45 -16.46 -4.89
N THR A 88 4.47 -16.66 -4.04
CA THR A 88 4.36 -16.43 -2.60
C THR A 88 4.08 -14.96 -2.33
N ALA A 89 4.86 -14.04 -2.89
CA ALA A 89 4.63 -12.59 -2.77
C ALA A 89 3.21 -12.20 -3.20
N SER A 90 2.72 -12.74 -4.31
CA SER A 90 1.37 -12.48 -4.84
C SER A 90 0.22 -12.98 -3.96
N THR A 91 0.51 -13.90 -3.04
CA THR A 91 -0.47 -14.44 -2.06
C THR A 91 -0.40 -13.77 -0.70
N THR A 92 0.60 -12.91 -0.47
CA THR A 92 0.71 -12.21 0.82
C THR A 92 -0.35 -11.13 0.96
N GLN A 93 -1.05 -11.14 2.09
CA GLN A 93 -1.95 -10.05 2.45
C GLN A 93 -1.15 -8.92 3.08
N SER A 94 -1.20 -7.74 2.45
CA SER A 94 -0.63 -6.53 3.04
C SER A 94 -1.43 -6.13 4.28
N CYS A 95 -0.77 -6.06 5.42
CA CYS A 95 -1.33 -5.47 6.64
C CYS A 95 -0.36 -4.42 7.19
N PHE A 96 -0.90 -3.44 7.93
CA PHE A 96 -0.06 -2.52 8.68
C PHE A 96 0.50 -3.25 9.90
N ALA A 97 1.78 -3.00 10.19
CA ALA A 97 2.34 -3.25 11.51
C ALA A 97 1.51 -2.47 12.54
N ARG A 98 1.04 -3.15 13.58
CA ARG A 98 0.10 -2.58 14.56
C ARG A 98 0.79 -2.14 15.83
N ASP A 99 1.87 -2.83 16.20
CA ASP A 99 2.58 -2.61 17.44
C ASP A 99 4.09 -2.55 17.19
N ARG A 100 4.72 -1.42 17.55
CA ARG A 100 6.13 -1.18 17.24
C ARG A 100 7.10 -2.13 17.96
N GLN A 101 6.69 -2.72 19.08
CA GLN A 101 7.49 -3.68 19.83
C GLN A 101 7.32 -5.10 19.28
N ARG A 102 6.09 -5.51 18.97
CA ARG A 102 5.78 -6.85 18.46
C ARG A 102 6.13 -7.02 16.98
N ASP A 103 5.93 -5.97 16.19
CA ASP A 103 6.18 -5.93 14.75
C ASP A 103 7.50 -5.21 14.42
N ASN A 104 8.47 -5.23 15.34
CA ASN A 104 9.73 -4.50 15.21
C ASN A 104 10.51 -4.81 13.92
N LEU A 105 10.47 -6.07 13.46
CA LEU A 105 11.08 -6.50 12.21
C LEU A 105 10.42 -5.80 11.01
N MET A 106 9.09 -5.70 11.01
CA MET A 106 8.37 -5.05 9.91
C MET A 106 8.66 -3.55 9.87
N HIS A 107 8.80 -2.89 11.02
CA HIS A 107 9.23 -1.50 11.06
C HIS A 107 10.69 -1.29 10.63
N ALA A 108 11.60 -2.19 11.02
CA ALA A 108 12.98 -2.13 10.56
C ALA A 108 13.08 -2.34 9.04
N PHE A 109 12.30 -3.29 8.52
CA PHE A 109 12.21 -3.59 7.10
C PHE A 109 11.58 -2.45 6.30
N GLU A 110 10.54 -1.81 6.83
CA GLU A 110 9.93 -0.62 6.23
C GLU A 110 10.94 0.54 6.13
N ILE A 111 11.76 0.76 7.16
CA ILE A 111 12.83 1.76 7.14
C ILE A 111 13.89 1.42 6.08
N GLU A 112 14.26 0.16 5.95
CA GLU A 112 15.26 -0.30 4.99
C GLU A 112 14.78 -0.14 3.53
N ILE A 113 13.54 -0.55 3.25
CA ILE A 113 12.98 -0.54 1.90
C ILE A 113 12.45 0.83 1.50
N MET A 114 11.84 1.56 2.42
CA MET A 114 11.19 2.85 2.19
C MET A 114 11.71 3.89 3.20
N PRO A 115 12.99 4.29 3.13
CA PRO A 115 13.58 5.24 4.06
C PRO A 115 12.94 6.63 3.96
N ASP A 116 12.36 6.96 2.80
CA ASP A 116 11.58 8.18 2.60
C ASP A 116 10.25 7.87 1.91
N ILE A 117 9.18 7.82 2.71
CA ILE A 117 7.82 7.63 2.20
C ILE A 117 7.37 8.74 1.25
N ARG A 118 7.94 9.96 1.35
CA ARG A 118 7.56 11.08 0.48
C ARG A 118 8.05 10.91 -0.96
N ALA A 119 9.00 10.02 -1.20
CA ALA A 119 9.41 9.62 -2.55
C ALA A 119 8.33 8.81 -3.29
N HIS A 120 7.43 8.13 -2.56
CA HIS A 120 6.44 7.20 -3.12
C HIS A 120 4.99 7.66 -2.88
N TRP A 121 4.78 8.66 -2.03
CA TRP A 121 3.45 9.11 -1.65
C TRP A 121 3.40 10.61 -1.38
N ALA A 122 2.32 11.26 -1.83
CA ALA A 122 2.01 12.64 -1.51
C ALA A 122 0.64 12.80 -0.83
N PRO A 123 0.56 13.63 0.22
CA PRO A 123 -0.71 13.93 0.85
C PRO A 123 -1.61 14.71 -0.11
N ASN A 124 -2.89 14.38 -0.10
CA ASN A 124 -3.88 14.94 -1.01
C ASN A 124 -5.21 15.19 -0.28
N ALA A 125 -6.21 15.67 -1.00
CA ALA A 125 -7.53 15.95 -0.45
C ALA A 125 -8.16 14.73 0.27
N ALA A 126 -7.91 13.49 -0.17
CA ALA A 126 -8.46 12.29 0.46
C ALA A 126 -7.89 12.09 1.87
N LEU A 127 -6.61 12.40 2.10
CA LEU A 127 -6.01 12.44 3.43
C LEU A 127 -6.58 13.61 4.24
N PHE A 128 -6.46 14.83 3.74
CA PHE A 128 -6.81 16.04 4.50
C PHE A 128 -8.29 16.09 4.91
N ASN A 129 -9.18 15.49 4.12
CA ASN A 129 -10.59 15.37 4.49
C ASN A 129 -10.82 14.57 5.78
N ARG A 130 -9.89 13.68 6.18
CA ARG A 130 -9.98 12.90 7.42
C ARG A 130 -9.66 13.73 8.66
N PHE A 131 -9.01 14.88 8.51
CA PHE A 131 -8.51 15.68 9.63
C PHE A 131 -9.54 16.71 10.11
N LYS A 132 -9.48 17.05 11.40
CA LYS A 132 -10.29 18.16 11.96
C LYS A 132 -9.71 19.49 11.46
N LYS A 133 -10.56 20.52 11.27
CA LYS A 133 -10.15 21.86 10.81
C LYS A 133 -9.01 22.44 11.66
N ALA A 134 -9.11 22.35 12.98
CA ALA A 134 -8.06 22.84 13.88
C ALA A 134 -6.70 22.17 13.63
N TRP A 135 -6.70 20.88 13.30
CA TRP A 135 -5.45 20.16 13.01
C TRP A 135 -4.86 20.54 11.65
N LEU A 136 -5.70 20.78 10.63
CA LEU A 136 -5.23 21.32 9.35
C LEU A 136 -4.54 22.67 9.52
N LEU A 137 -5.12 23.56 10.34
CA LEU A 137 -4.52 24.87 10.63
C LEU A 137 -3.21 24.74 11.42
N LYS A 138 -3.11 23.75 12.33
CA LYS A 138 -1.87 23.42 13.03
C LYS A 138 -0.78 23.00 12.04
N ILE A 139 -1.08 22.09 11.11
CA ILE A 139 -0.15 21.65 10.07
C ILE A 139 0.38 22.85 9.28
N LEU A 140 -0.52 23.70 8.78
CA LEU A 140 -0.14 24.89 8.03
C LEU A 140 0.74 25.83 8.87
N GLY A 141 0.31 26.17 10.08
CA GLY A 141 0.96 27.19 10.89
C GLY A 141 2.27 26.75 11.55
N GLU A 142 2.28 25.56 12.16
CA GLU A 142 3.38 25.04 12.98
C GLU A 142 4.33 24.16 12.18
N ASP A 143 3.81 23.18 11.43
CA ASP A 143 4.67 22.22 10.74
C ASP A 143 5.27 22.79 9.45
N LEU A 144 4.50 23.62 8.73
CA LEU A 144 4.90 24.17 7.43
C LEU A 144 5.37 25.63 7.51
N GLY A 145 5.21 26.30 8.65
CA GLY A 145 5.60 27.70 8.83
C GLY A 145 4.75 28.70 8.03
N LEU A 146 3.51 28.34 7.67
CA LEU A 146 2.52 29.18 6.98
C LEU A 146 1.58 29.85 7.99
N THR A 147 2.16 30.53 8.99
CA THR A 147 1.40 31.07 10.12
C THR A 147 0.38 32.13 9.69
N GLN A 148 0.71 32.98 8.71
CA GLN A 148 -0.21 34.02 8.23
C GLN A 148 -1.39 33.42 7.47
N GLU A 149 -1.12 32.47 6.58
CA GLU A 149 -2.13 31.75 5.82
C GLU A 149 -3.05 30.97 6.75
N ALA A 150 -2.51 30.32 7.79
CA ALA A 150 -3.31 29.62 8.81
C ALA A 150 -4.27 30.58 9.53
N VAL A 151 -3.84 31.81 9.87
CA VAL A 151 -4.71 32.82 10.48
C VAL A 151 -5.81 33.26 9.51
N THR A 152 -5.48 33.52 8.24
CA THR A 152 -6.48 33.89 7.23
C THR A 152 -7.49 32.77 6.97
N LEU A 153 -7.02 31.54 6.86
CA LEU A 153 -7.85 30.36 6.63
C LEU A 153 -8.66 29.94 7.86
N ALA A 154 -8.35 30.46 9.05
CA ALA A 154 -9.10 30.15 10.27
C ALA A 154 -10.59 30.54 10.17
N SER A 155 -10.94 31.57 9.40
CA SER A 155 -12.34 31.94 9.11
C SER A 155 -12.98 31.15 7.96
N SER A 156 -12.18 30.47 7.13
CA SER A 156 -12.66 29.72 5.96
C SER A 156 -13.32 28.39 6.35
N SER A 157 -14.10 27.82 5.43
CA SER A 157 -14.68 26.48 5.60
C SER A 157 -13.59 25.39 5.58
N LYS A 158 -13.85 24.23 6.20
CA LYS A 158 -12.93 23.07 6.12
C LYS A 158 -12.64 22.67 4.66
N LYS A 159 -13.64 22.76 3.78
CA LYS A 159 -13.52 22.42 2.36
C LYS A 159 -12.50 23.30 1.64
N GLU A 160 -12.51 24.61 1.92
CA GLU A 160 -11.53 25.55 1.34
C GLU A 160 -10.12 25.28 1.85
N ILE A 161 -9.97 24.93 3.14
CA ILE A 161 -8.67 24.59 3.73
C ILE A 161 -8.13 23.30 3.10
N VAL A 162 -8.97 22.27 2.94
CA VAL A 162 -8.58 21.02 2.26
C VAL A 162 -8.14 21.30 0.83
N ALA A 163 -8.88 22.11 0.08
CA ALA A 163 -8.52 22.49 -1.28
C ALA A 163 -7.21 23.31 -1.35
N PHE A 164 -6.94 24.12 -0.33
CA PHE A 164 -5.66 24.83 -0.21
C PHE A 164 -4.50 23.86 0.02
N CYS A 165 -4.63 22.93 0.97
CA CYS A 165 -3.60 21.92 1.22
C CYS A 165 -3.37 21.01 0.00
N ASP A 166 -4.43 20.55 -0.66
CA ASP A 166 -4.34 19.71 -1.85
C ASP A 166 -3.50 20.39 -2.96
N LYS A 167 -3.77 21.67 -3.24
CA LYS A 167 -2.97 22.46 -4.19
C LYS A 167 -1.53 22.68 -3.73
N LEU A 168 -1.33 23.00 -2.45
CA LEU A 168 0.00 23.25 -1.88
C LEU A 168 0.93 22.04 -2.03
N PHE A 169 0.40 20.84 -1.81
CA PHE A 169 1.18 19.60 -1.90
C PHE A 169 1.28 19.02 -3.31
N ALA A 170 0.32 19.32 -4.20
CA ALA A 170 0.42 18.97 -5.62
C ALA A 170 1.41 19.89 -6.37
N GLU A 171 1.36 21.20 -6.11
CA GLU A 171 2.22 22.20 -6.74
C GLU A 171 2.59 23.31 -5.72
N PRO A 172 3.72 23.18 -5.01
CA PRO A 172 4.12 24.16 -3.99
C PRO A 172 4.27 25.56 -4.56
N PHE A 173 3.57 26.53 -3.95
CA PHE A 173 3.48 27.89 -4.48
C PHE A 173 4.87 28.54 -4.69
N ALA A 174 5.00 29.32 -5.77
CA ALA A 174 6.22 30.05 -6.06
C ALA A 174 6.60 31.07 -4.97
N THR A 175 5.61 31.53 -4.20
CA THR A 175 5.76 32.52 -3.12
C THR A 175 6.32 31.93 -1.82
N LEU A 176 6.43 30.60 -1.70
CA LEU A 176 7.01 29.95 -0.53
C LEU A 176 8.50 30.28 -0.40
N THR A 177 8.93 30.57 0.82
CA THR A 177 10.35 30.59 1.18
C THR A 177 10.98 29.20 1.01
N ASP A 178 12.31 29.13 0.89
CA ASP A 178 13.01 27.85 0.76
C ASP A 178 12.76 26.92 1.96
N ALA A 179 12.64 27.49 3.17
CA ALA A 179 12.31 26.74 4.38
C ALA A 179 10.91 26.13 4.32
N GLN A 180 9.90 26.91 3.89
CA GLN A 180 8.53 26.40 3.72
C GLN A 180 8.44 25.36 2.60
N ARG A 181 9.17 25.56 1.50
CA ARG A 181 9.23 24.60 0.39
C ARG A 181 9.83 23.27 0.83
N ALA A 182 10.92 23.30 1.60
CA ALA A 182 11.52 22.12 2.20
C ALA A 182 10.56 21.43 3.19
N ALA A 183 9.85 22.21 4.03
CA ALA A 183 8.86 21.67 4.94
C ALA A 183 7.72 20.96 4.19
N VAL A 184 7.15 21.56 3.13
CA VAL A 184 6.10 20.93 2.30
C VAL A 184 6.60 19.65 1.61
N ALA A 185 7.84 19.67 1.10
CA ALA A 185 8.43 18.49 0.46
C ALA A 185 8.60 17.33 1.44
N ALA A 186 9.09 17.61 2.66
CA ALA A 186 9.39 16.59 3.67
C ALA A 186 8.20 16.23 4.58
N TRP A 187 7.14 17.04 4.62
CA TRP A 187 6.06 16.84 5.58
C TRP A 187 5.34 15.52 5.34
N CYS A 188 5.28 14.71 6.40
CA CYS A 188 4.59 13.45 6.46
C CYS A 188 3.92 13.33 7.84
N PRO A 189 2.66 12.85 7.94
CA PRO A 189 2.03 12.61 9.23
C PRO A 189 2.92 11.73 10.13
N PRO A 190 3.05 12.01 11.44
CA PRO A 190 3.94 11.25 12.33
C PRO A 190 3.74 9.73 12.27
N MET A 191 2.49 9.26 12.16
CA MET A 191 2.16 7.83 12.06
C MET A 191 2.64 7.16 10.76
N MET A 192 3.03 7.94 9.75
CA MET A 192 3.50 7.47 8.45
C MET A 192 5.01 7.66 8.26
N GLN A 193 5.71 8.27 9.23
CA GLN A 193 7.15 8.48 9.13
C GLN A 193 7.89 7.16 9.34
N THR A 194 8.71 6.78 8.37
CA THR A 194 9.52 5.57 8.45
C THR A 194 10.78 5.84 9.27
N ALA A 195 11.47 6.96 9.06
CA ALA A 195 12.60 7.43 9.87
C ALA A 195 12.24 8.67 10.72
N GLY A 196 12.55 8.68 12.02
CA GLY A 196 12.26 9.81 12.92
C GLY A 196 11.52 9.44 14.20
N ILE A 197 11.27 10.44 15.05
CA ILE A 197 10.93 10.36 16.48
C ILE A 197 9.80 9.36 16.81
N ALA A 198 9.95 8.62 17.91
CA ALA A 198 8.89 7.80 18.49
C ALA A 198 7.61 8.63 18.70
N PHE A 199 6.54 8.26 18.00
CA PHE A 199 5.22 8.80 18.28
C PHE A 199 4.83 8.37 19.71
N ASP A 200 4.79 9.33 20.63
CA ASP A 200 4.19 9.11 21.93
C ASP A 200 2.67 9.10 21.70
N GLU A 201 2.06 7.94 21.88
CA GLU A 201 0.65 7.68 21.63
C GLU A 201 -0.22 8.36 22.72
N ALA A 202 -0.20 9.69 22.75
CA ALA A 202 -1.03 10.47 23.63
C ALA A 202 -2.36 10.82 22.93
N GLU A 203 -3.37 10.06 23.34
CA GLU A 203 -4.81 10.14 23.14
C GLU A 203 -5.41 9.33 21.97
N PRO A 204 -6.20 8.28 22.30
CA PRO A 204 -6.90 7.50 21.29
C PRO A 204 -7.91 8.38 20.58
N ILE A 205 -7.83 8.40 19.25
CA ILE A 205 -8.98 8.80 18.42
C ILE A 205 -10.05 7.76 18.72
N ALA A 206 -11.00 8.10 19.59
CA ALA A 206 -12.12 7.24 19.91
C ALA A 206 -12.81 6.82 18.60
N GLU A 207 -12.61 5.57 18.22
CA GLU A 207 -13.48 4.90 17.27
C GLU A 207 -14.87 4.87 17.91
N THR A 208 -15.79 5.65 17.36
CA THR A 208 -17.22 5.44 17.62
C THR A 208 -17.54 4.02 17.18
N PRO A 209 -18.01 3.12 18.08
CA PRO A 209 -18.42 1.78 17.68
C PRO A 209 -19.61 1.91 16.73
N GLU A 210 -19.53 1.24 15.57
CA GLU A 210 -20.71 1.02 14.74
C GLU A 210 -21.75 0.24 15.56
N PRO A 211 -23.05 0.63 15.53
CA PRO A 211 -24.08 -0.12 16.23
C PRO A 211 -24.28 -1.46 15.52
N ASP A 212 -24.03 -2.54 16.26
CA ASP A 212 -24.36 -3.92 15.84
C ASP A 212 -25.81 -3.99 15.34
N GLY A 213 -25.96 -4.33 14.06
CA GLY A 213 -27.23 -4.60 13.43
C GLY A 213 -27.90 -5.81 14.07
N GLU A 214 -29.00 -5.54 14.78
CA GLU A 214 -29.90 -6.53 15.37
C GLU A 214 -30.42 -7.50 14.30
N VAL A 215 -29.99 -8.76 14.38
CA VAL A 215 -30.43 -9.83 13.49
C VAL A 215 -31.86 -10.21 13.88
N ALA A 216 -32.84 -9.75 13.11
CA ALA A 216 -34.23 -10.14 13.27
C ALA A 216 -34.41 -11.64 12.99
N GLN A 217 -34.82 -12.38 14.03
CA GLN A 217 -35.20 -13.78 13.96
C GLN A 217 -36.60 -13.88 13.33
N ALA A 218 -36.71 -14.55 12.17
CA ALA A 218 -38.00 -14.84 11.54
C ALA A 218 -38.69 -16.02 12.23
N ALA A 219 -39.99 -15.85 12.50
CA ALA A 219 -40.94 -16.88 12.95
C ALA A 219 -41.45 -17.74 11.79
#